data_AF-A0A7S2E9I4-F1
#
_entry.id   AF-A0A7S2E9I4-F1
#
_cell.length_a   1.000
_cell.length_b   1.000
_cell.length_c   1.000
_cell.angle_alpha   90.00
_cell.angle_beta   90.00
_cell.angle_gamma   90.00
#
_symmetry.space_group_name_H-M   'P 1'
#
loop_
_entity.id
_entity.type
_entity.pdbx_description
1 polymer ?
#
loop_
_entity_poly.entity_id
_entity_poly.type
_entity_poly.pdbx_seq_one_letter_code
_entity_poly.pdbx_strand_id
1 'polypeptide(L)'
;MPEDLVLGVFTWDIQDRHEVNQNWKHEVDFEMSRWGDASNGDMQFVVQPGAYLQKHRFFSGTDGSSYDQSGHTHSFTWHPGHLSWSSTAGGGQDFEYTTEFAITNELEDMVQCLPSAIDLRINLWNTKGNINPAGMTDGQRVEV
;
A
#
# COMPACT_ATOMS: atom_id res chain seq x y z
N MET A 1 13.30 -1.74 -11.61
CA MET A 1 12.56 -2.97 -11.22
C MET A 1 11.76 -3.47 -12.43
N PRO A 2 11.53 -4.79 -12.61
CA PRO A 2 10.58 -5.27 -13.62
C PRO A 2 9.20 -4.62 -13.42
N GLU A 3 8.57 -4.15 -14.49
CA GLU A 3 7.37 -3.28 -14.40
C GLU A 3 6.15 -3.97 -13.78
N ASP A 4 6.01 -5.28 -14.01
CA ASP A 4 4.89 -6.09 -13.56
C ASP A 4 5.10 -6.76 -12.20
N LEU A 5 6.26 -6.57 -11.58
CA LEU A 5 6.55 -7.12 -10.25
C LEU A 5 6.08 -6.12 -9.19
N VAL A 6 5.39 -6.61 -8.16
CA VAL A 6 4.94 -5.80 -7.02
C VAL A 6 5.53 -6.37 -5.75
N LEU A 7 6.31 -5.56 -5.05
CA LEU A 7 6.72 -5.81 -3.67
C LEU A 7 5.82 -4.97 -2.76
N GLY A 8 4.96 -5.63 -1.99
CA GLY A 8 4.08 -5.00 -1.01
C GLY A 8 4.65 -5.13 0.40
N VAL A 9 4.58 -4.05 1.18
CA VAL A 9 4.81 -4.04 2.63
C VAL A 9 3.61 -3.35 3.26
N PHE A 10 2.82 -4.09 4.02
CA PHE A 10 1.47 -3.64 4.37
C PHE A 10 1.01 -4.13 5.73
N THR A 11 -0.03 -3.48 6.25
CA THR A 11 -0.72 -3.89 7.48
C THR A 11 -1.95 -4.71 7.16
N TRP A 12 -2.29 -5.64 8.05
CA TRP A 12 -3.49 -6.45 7.92
C TRP A 12 -4.19 -6.62 9.26
N ASP A 13 -5.51 -6.47 9.29
CA ASP A 13 -6.30 -6.83 10.47
C ASP A 13 -6.57 -8.33 10.52
N ILE A 14 -5.88 -9.06 11.40
CA ILE A 14 -6.03 -10.52 11.54
C ILE A 14 -7.38 -10.94 12.15
N GLN A 15 -8.14 -10.00 12.69
CA GLN A 15 -9.50 -10.23 13.18
C GLN A 15 -10.56 -9.79 12.17
N ASP A 16 -10.16 -9.23 11.01
CA ASP A 16 -11.09 -8.87 9.95
C ASP A 16 -11.84 -10.12 9.48
N ARG A 17 -13.17 -9.97 9.36
CA ARG A 17 -14.01 -11.03 8.78
C ARG A 17 -14.44 -10.60 7.39
N HIS A 18 -13.59 -10.95 6.42
CA HIS A 18 -13.76 -10.61 5.00
C HIS A 18 -15.13 -11.01 4.45
N GLU A 19 -15.71 -12.11 4.91
CA GLU A 19 -16.99 -12.61 4.42
C GLU A 19 -18.18 -11.70 4.77
N VAL A 20 -18.01 -10.81 5.74
CA VAL A 20 -19.01 -9.84 6.19
C VAL A 20 -18.49 -8.39 6.17
N ASN A 21 -17.28 -8.15 5.63
CA ASN A 21 -16.56 -6.86 5.69
C ASN A 21 -16.51 -6.28 7.12
N GLN A 22 -16.39 -7.13 8.13
CA GLN A 22 -16.29 -6.68 9.52
C GLN A 22 -14.88 -6.13 9.75
N ASN A 23 -14.80 -4.87 10.18
CA ASN A 23 -13.59 -4.04 10.24
C ASN A 23 -13.12 -3.51 8.88
N TRP A 24 -13.96 -3.66 7.86
CA TRP A 24 -13.81 -2.96 6.59
C TRP A 24 -12.43 -3.18 5.95
N LYS A 25 -11.75 -4.33 6.09
CA LYS A 25 -10.46 -4.65 5.43
C LYS A 25 -9.42 -3.53 5.49
N HIS A 26 -9.34 -2.86 6.62
CA HIS A 26 -8.44 -1.74 6.84
C HIS A 26 -6.98 -2.18 6.64
N GLU A 27 -6.32 -1.54 5.69
CA GLU A 27 -4.95 -1.86 5.29
C GLU A 27 -4.23 -0.59 4.83
N VAL A 28 -2.94 -0.55 5.13
CA VAL A 28 -2.03 0.55 4.82
C VAL A 28 -0.78 -0.04 4.20
N ASP A 29 -0.42 0.48 3.03
CA ASP A 29 0.57 -0.10 2.15
C ASP A 29 1.73 0.84 1.82
N PHE A 30 2.90 0.23 1.66
CA PHE A 30 3.92 0.67 0.72
C PHE A 30 4.01 -0.36 -0.40
N GLU A 31 3.82 0.08 -1.64
CA GLU A 31 3.96 -0.81 -2.80
C GLU A 31 5.04 -0.29 -3.72
N MET A 32 5.97 -1.18 -4.07
CA MET A 32 7.06 -0.93 -5.01
C MET A 32 6.74 -1.64 -6.32
N SER A 33 6.32 -0.88 -7.34
CA SER A 33 6.03 -1.37 -8.67
C SER A 33 5.75 -0.23 -9.63
N ARG A 34 5.94 -0.48 -10.93
CA ARG A 34 5.44 0.40 -12.00
C ARG A 34 4.07 -0.03 -12.52
N TRP A 35 3.50 -1.11 -11.97
CA TRP A 35 2.16 -1.61 -12.30
C TRP A 35 1.97 -1.87 -13.80
N GLY A 36 3.00 -2.41 -14.45
CA GLY A 36 3.01 -2.77 -15.88
C GLY A 36 3.05 -1.58 -16.85
N ASP A 37 3.33 -0.38 -16.38
CA ASP A 37 3.43 0.83 -17.21
C ASP A 37 4.76 1.57 -16.94
N ALA A 38 5.60 1.60 -17.97
CA ALA A 38 6.91 2.24 -18.00
C ALA A 38 6.90 3.77 -17.83
N SER A 39 5.75 4.41 -17.67
CA SER A 39 5.62 5.84 -17.35
C SER A 39 5.23 6.09 -15.89
N ASN A 40 4.82 5.06 -15.14
CA ASN A 40 4.46 5.19 -13.74
C ASN A 40 5.68 5.40 -12.84
N GLY A 41 5.44 6.15 -11.75
CA GLY A 41 6.28 6.10 -10.56
C GLY A 41 6.36 4.69 -10.00
N ASP A 42 7.50 4.33 -9.44
CA ASP A 42 7.82 3.00 -8.95
C ASP A 42 7.47 2.77 -7.47
N MET A 43 7.02 3.82 -6.77
CA MET A 43 6.57 3.76 -5.37
C MET A 43 5.14 4.27 -5.25
N GLN A 44 4.36 3.67 -4.36
CA GLN A 44 3.12 4.28 -3.88
C GLN A 44 2.83 3.99 -2.42
N PHE A 45 2.18 4.96 -1.78
CA PHE A 45 1.45 4.77 -0.52
C PHE A 45 0.00 4.47 -0.85
N VAL A 46 -0.63 3.54 -0.14
CA VAL A 46 -2.04 3.21 -0.32
C VAL A 46 -2.71 3.03 1.04
N VAL A 47 -3.98 3.40 1.13
CA VAL A 47 -4.88 2.95 2.18
C VAL A 47 -6.09 2.27 1.55
N GLN A 48 -6.51 1.17 2.17
CA GLN A 48 -7.59 0.30 1.74
C GLN A 48 -8.64 0.11 2.84
N PRO A 49 -9.87 -0.28 2.45
CA PRO A 49 -10.29 -0.66 1.12
C PRO A 49 -11.16 0.42 0.49
N GLY A 50 -11.27 0.38 -0.82
CA GLY A 50 -12.23 1.23 -1.52
C GLY A 50 -12.27 0.92 -3.00
N ALA A 51 -13.42 1.16 -3.63
CA ALA A 51 -13.54 1.14 -5.09
C ALA A 51 -12.64 2.20 -5.77
N TYR A 52 -12.16 3.18 -4.99
CA TYR A 52 -11.25 4.24 -5.40
C TYR A 52 -10.08 4.30 -4.42
N LEU A 53 -9.05 3.49 -4.68
CA LEU A 53 -7.81 3.45 -3.92
C LEU A 53 -7.27 4.87 -3.69
N GLN A 54 -7.14 5.26 -2.42
CA GLN A 54 -6.44 6.49 -2.08
C GLN A 54 -4.96 6.20 -2.11
N LYS A 55 -4.29 6.73 -3.12
CA LYS A 55 -2.87 6.48 -3.33
C LYS A 55 -2.10 7.74 -3.65
N HIS A 56 -0.87 7.77 -3.17
CA HIS A 56 0.15 8.74 -3.57
C HIS A 56 1.26 8.00 -4.29
N ARG A 57 1.40 8.24 -5.61
CA ARG A 57 2.40 7.57 -6.45
C ARG A 57 3.51 8.54 -6.83
N PHE A 58 4.76 8.09 -6.71
CA PHE A 58 5.95 8.91 -6.96
C PHE A 58 7.11 8.05 -7.48
N PHE A 59 8.14 8.72 -7.98
CA PHE A 59 9.39 8.09 -8.38
C PHE A 59 10.36 8.04 -7.19
N SER A 60 11.01 6.91 -6.94
CA SER A 60 12.00 6.79 -5.87
C SER A 60 13.28 7.60 -6.13
N GLY A 61 13.59 7.90 -7.39
CA GLY A 61 14.68 8.78 -7.76
C GLY A 61 14.37 10.26 -7.54
N THR A 62 15.40 11.07 -7.28
CA THR A 62 15.26 12.49 -6.92
C THR A 62 15.01 13.43 -8.11
N ASP A 63 15.15 12.96 -9.34
CA ASP A 63 14.93 13.75 -10.56
C ASP A 63 13.47 13.71 -11.05
N GLY A 64 12.57 13.07 -10.29
CA GLY A 64 11.14 12.99 -10.58
C GLY A 64 10.76 12.06 -11.72
N SER A 65 11.69 11.26 -12.25
CA SER A 65 11.41 10.27 -13.31
C SER A 65 12.28 9.01 -13.27
N SER A 66 13.33 9.02 -12.47
CA SER A 66 14.24 7.89 -12.29
C SER A 66 13.84 6.98 -11.14
N TYR A 67 14.43 5.80 -11.18
CA TYR A 67 14.32 4.77 -10.15
C TYR A 67 15.60 4.75 -9.31
N ASP A 68 15.47 4.68 -7.99
CA ASP A 68 16.58 4.47 -7.06
C ASP A 68 16.48 3.07 -6.40
N GLN A 69 17.59 2.33 -6.43
CA GLN A 69 17.72 1.01 -5.81
C GLN A 69 18.38 1.06 -4.43
N SER A 70 18.77 2.26 -3.97
CA SER A 70 19.40 2.43 -2.68
C SER A 70 18.44 2.11 -1.53
N GLY A 71 19.01 1.94 -0.32
CA GLY A 71 18.21 1.70 0.86
C GLY A 71 17.43 2.97 1.25
N HIS A 72 16.11 2.85 1.38
CA HIS A 72 15.24 3.90 1.86
C HIS A 72 14.51 3.48 3.14
N THR A 73 14.15 4.46 3.95
CA THR A 73 13.27 4.27 5.11
C THR A 73 11.88 4.73 4.74
N HIS A 74 10.89 3.90 5.04
CA HIS A 74 9.47 4.18 4.88
C HIS A 74 8.80 4.02 6.24
N SER A 75 7.88 4.92 6.56
CA SER A 75 7.16 4.93 7.82
C SER A 75 5.77 5.49 7.63
N PHE A 76 4.83 5.06 8.46
CA PHE A 76 3.52 5.67 8.56
C PHE A 76 3.14 5.80 10.03
N THR A 77 2.26 6.76 10.32
CA THR A 77 1.62 6.91 11.63
C THR A 77 0.11 6.89 11.41
N TRP A 78 -0.56 5.93 12.05
CA TRP A 78 -2.01 5.79 11.96
C TRP A 78 -2.67 6.16 13.28
N HIS A 79 -3.48 7.21 13.25
CA HIS A 79 -4.37 7.63 14.31
C HIS A 79 -5.83 7.55 13.85
N PRO A 80 -6.80 7.48 14.77
CA PRO A 80 -8.20 7.62 14.40
C PRO A 80 -8.43 8.94 13.65
N GLY A 81 -8.94 8.85 12.43
CA GLY A 81 -9.24 9.95 11.52
C GLY A 81 -8.04 10.58 10.81
N HIS A 82 -6.82 10.07 11.00
CA HIS A 82 -5.61 10.61 10.37
C HIS A 82 -4.54 9.55 10.15
N LEU A 83 -4.10 9.42 8.91
CA LEU A 83 -2.97 8.59 8.51
C LEU A 83 -1.94 9.44 7.77
N SER A 84 -0.69 9.36 8.21
CA SER A 84 0.43 10.02 7.54
C SER A 84 1.50 9.00 7.13
N TRP A 85 2.11 9.23 5.99
CA TRP A 85 3.26 8.48 5.47
C TRP A 85 4.46 9.40 5.34
N SER A 86 5.64 8.83 5.52
CA SER A 86 6.92 9.47 5.23
C SER A 86 7.89 8.48 4.61
N SER A 87 8.68 8.94 3.65
CA SER A 87 9.68 8.15 2.93
C SER A 87 10.92 8.99 2.63
N THR A 88 12.11 8.41 2.79
CA THR A 88 13.36 9.04 2.37
C THR A 88 13.59 8.96 0.86
N ALA A 89 12.83 8.13 0.14
CA ALA A 89 12.90 8.02 -1.31
C ALA A 89 12.34 9.28 -2.00
N GLY A 90 12.62 9.47 -3.29
CA GLY A 90 12.09 10.58 -4.08
C GLY A 90 12.55 11.96 -3.59
N GLY A 91 13.67 12.02 -2.86
CA GLY A 91 14.18 13.24 -2.22
C GLY A 91 13.47 13.61 -0.91
N GLY A 92 12.69 12.69 -0.33
CA GLY A 92 11.81 12.96 0.79
C GLY A 92 10.37 13.11 0.30
N GLN A 93 9.48 12.25 0.79
CA GLN A 93 8.07 12.25 0.42
C GLN A 93 7.23 12.09 1.67
N ASP A 94 6.29 13.02 1.86
CA ASP A 94 5.29 12.97 2.92
C ASP A 94 3.91 13.03 2.29
N PHE A 95 2.96 12.28 2.84
CA PHE A 95 1.57 12.26 2.40
C PHE A 95 0.65 12.07 3.59
N GLU A 96 -0.53 12.68 3.56
CA GLU A 96 -1.51 12.57 4.63
C GLU A 96 -2.89 12.27 4.03
N TYR A 97 -3.65 11.43 4.73
CA TYR A 97 -5.03 11.16 4.45
C TYR A 97 -5.84 11.30 5.75
N THR A 98 -6.92 12.08 5.69
CA THR A 98 -7.73 12.42 6.87
C THR A 98 -9.21 12.18 6.62
N THR A 99 -9.96 11.96 7.70
CA THR A 99 -11.43 11.98 7.67
C THR A 99 -11.96 13.28 7.04
N GLU A 100 -11.35 14.43 7.34
CA GLU A 100 -11.76 15.72 6.77
C GLU A 100 -11.57 15.74 5.25
N PHE A 101 -10.43 15.23 4.76
CA PHE A 101 -10.19 15.10 3.32
C PHE A 101 -11.22 14.18 2.67
N ALA A 102 -11.51 13.04 3.30
CA ALA A 102 -12.50 12.08 2.80
C ALA A 102 -13.88 12.73 2.68
N ILE A 103 -14.38 13.35 3.75
CA ILE A 103 -15.69 14.02 3.80
C ILE A 103 -15.76 15.16 2.77
N THR A 104 -14.72 16.01 2.70
CA THR A 104 -14.69 17.17 1.81
C THR A 104 -14.74 16.77 0.33
N ASN A 105 -14.18 15.61 -0.01
CA ASN A 105 -14.13 15.10 -1.38
C ASN A 105 -15.20 14.05 -1.68
N GLU A 106 -16.17 13.85 -0.76
CA GLU A 106 -17.23 12.84 -0.88
C GLU A 106 -16.67 11.42 -1.11
N LEU A 107 -15.54 11.12 -0.47
CA LEU A 107 -14.87 9.82 -0.50
C LEU A 107 -15.26 8.99 0.75
N GLU A 108 -15.07 7.69 0.63
CA GLU A 108 -15.14 6.78 1.77
C GLU A 108 -14.03 7.09 2.78
N ASP A 109 -14.39 7.21 4.07
CA ASP A 109 -13.42 7.49 5.14
C ASP A 109 -12.74 6.20 5.60
N MET A 110 -11.54 5.96 5.07
CA MET A 110 -10.74 4.76 5.32
C MET A 110 -9.93 4.81 6.61
N VAL A 111 -9.95 5.93 7.33
CA VAL A 111 -9.12 6.14 8.54
C VAL A 111 -9.95 6.43 9.78
N GLN A 112 -11.28 6.44 9.66
CA GLN A 112 -12.21 6.69 10.77
C GLN A 112 -11.92 5.81 12.00
N CYS A 113 -11.61 4.54 11.75
CA CYS A 113 -11.34 3.54 12.77
C CYS A 113 -9.93 2.97 12.60
N LEU A 114 -9.34 2.54 13.71
CA LEU A 114 -8.10 1.76 13.65
C LEU A 114 -8.43 0.27 13.49
N PRO A 115 -7.56 -0.51 12.83
CA PRO A 115 -7.64 -1.96 12.82
C PRO A 115 -7.58 -2.51 14.25
N SER A 116 -8.33 -3.58 14.49
CA SER A 116 -8.48 -4.16 15.84
C SER A 116 -7.26 -4.96 16.29
N ALA A 117 -6.55 -5.59 15.35
CA ALA A 117 -5.26 -6.24 15.58
C ALA A 117 -4.39 -6.19 14.31
N ILE A 118 -3.28 -5.44 14.35
CA ILE A 118 -2.39 -5.28 13.20
C ILE A 118 -1.37 -6.43 13.13
N ASP A 119 -1.25 -7.03 11.94
CA ASP A 119 -0.12 -7.83 11.49
C ASP A 119 0.63 -7.09 10.38
N LEU A 120 1.96 -7.18 10.36
CA LEU A 120 2.78 -6.58 9.31
C LEU A 120 3.18 -7.67 8.31
N ARG A 121 2.90 -7.45 7.03
CA ARG A 121 3.09 -8.43 5.97
C ARG A 121 3.97 -7.89 4.85
N ILE A 122 4.63 -8.83 4.18
CA ILE A 122 5.46 -8.58 3.02
C ILE A 122 5.12 -9.64 1.98
N ASN A 123 4.89 -9.23 0.74
CA ASN A 123 4.71 -10.15 -0.38
C ASN A 123 5.48 -9.71 -1.62
N LEU A 124 5.64 -10.65 -2.55
CA LEU A 124 6.20 -10.39 -3.86
C LEU A 124 5.40 -11.17 -4.89
N TRP A 125 4.77 -10.47 -5.82
CA TRP A 125 3.92 -11.08 -6.83
C TRP A 125 4.07 -10.40 -8.19
N ASN A 126 3.50 -11.01 -9.23
CA ASN A 126 3.55 -10.54 -10.61
C ASN A 126 2.13 -10.26 -11.08
N THR A 127 1.86 -9.04 -11.55
CA THR A 127 0.54 -8.57 -12.01
C THR A 127 -0.01 -9.37 -13.20
N LYS A 128 0.87 -10.03 -13.95
CA LYS A 128 0.53 -10.91 -15.08
C LYS A 128 0.71 -12.40 -14.75
N GLY A 129 1.04 -12.72 -13.48
CA GLY A 129 1.19 -14.09 -13.01
C GLY A 129 -0.14 -14.80 -12.96
N ASN A 130 -0.25 -15.95 -13.61
CA ASN A 130 -1.42 -16.83 -13.57
C ASN A 130 -1.10 -18.24 -13.06
N ILE A 131 0.12 -18.45 -12.57
CA ILE A 131 0.61 -19.72 -12.05
C ILE A 131 0.98 -19.50 -10.58
N ASN A 132 0.39 -20.29 -9.70
CA ASN A 132 0.77 -20.30 -8.29
C ASN A 132 2.23 -20.74 -8.14
N PRO A 133 3.01 -20.11 -7.24
CA PRO A 133 4.35 -20.57 -6.92
C PRO A 133 4.34 -22.04 -6.47
N ALA A 134 5.19 -22.86 -7.09
CA ALA A 134 5.33 -24.26 -6.70
C ALA A 134 6.04 -24.37 -5.34
N GLY A 135 5.57 -25.27 -4.48
CA GLY A 135 6.21 -25.58 -3.20
C GLY A 135 5.87 -24.63 -2.03
N MET A 136 4.97 -23.67 -2.23
CA MET A 136 4.42 -22.84 -1.14
C MET A 136 3.07 -23.39 -0.66
N THR A 137 2.87 -23.41 0.65
CA THR A 137 1.58 -23.70 1.30
C THR A 137 0.69 -22.45 1.35
N ASP A 138 -0.60 -22.62 1.62
CA ASP A 138 -1.55 -21.51 1.74
C ASP A 138 -1.12 -20.49 2.80
N GLY A 139 -0.61 -20.95 3.95
CA GLY A 139 -0.11 -20.06 5.01
C GLY A 139 1.20 -19.34 4.68
N GLN A 140 1.85 -19.68 3.57
CA GLN A 140 3.04 -18.99 3.05
C GLN A 140 2.69 -18.01 1.92
N ARG A 141 1.41 -17.94 1.54
CA ARG A 141 0.89 -17.01 0.54
C ARG A 141 0.01 -16.00 1.27
N VAL A 142 0.28 -14.72 1.09
CA VAL A 142 -0.54 -13.63 1.64
C VAL A 142 -0.96 -12.76 0.47
N GLU A 143 -2.27 -12.78 0.19
CA GLU A 143 -2.92 -12.21 -1.00
C GLU A 143 -2.33 -12.64 -2.36
N VAL A 144 -3.18 -13.20 -3.21
CA VAL A 144 -2.93 -13.41 -4.65
C VAL A 144 -4.21 -13.10 -5.41
#